data_AF-A0A963LDD9-F1
#
_entry.id   AF-A0A963LDD9-F1
#
_cell.length_a   1.000
_cell.length_b   1.000
_cell.length_c   1.000
_cell.angle_alpha   90.00
_cell.angle_beta   90.00
_cell.angle_gamma   90.00
#
_symmetry.space_group_name_H-M   'P 1'
#
loop_
_entity.id
_entity.type
_entity.pdbx_description
1 polymer ?
#
loop_
_entity_poly.entity_id
_entity_poly.type
_entity_poly.pdbx_seq_one_letter_code
_entity_poly.pdbx_strand_id
1 'polypeptide(L)'
;MNLRERGGALWQRAEGALDRVVGGGTLNPLRHLGALAFLCFWLLAISGIYVYAVLDTSATGAYGSIDALSRDQWFLGGWLRSLHRYAADA
;
A
#
# COMPACT_ATOMS: atom_id res chain seq x y z
N MET A 1 -13.88 30.61 -7.08
CA MET A 1 -13.17 29.34 -7.29
C MET A 1 -13.31 28.50 -6.03
N ASN A 2 -13.98 27.35 -6.13
CA ASN A 2 -14.23 26.44 -5.02
C ASN A 2 -12.95 25.73 -4.55
N LEU A 3 -12.95 25.18 -3.34
CA LEU A 3 -11.77 24.50 -2.76
C LEU A 3 -11.27 23.35 -3.65
N ARG A 4 -12.18 22.59 -4.27
CA ARG A 4 -11.86 21.48 -5.19
C ARG A 4 -11.14 21.98 -6.46
N GLU A 5 -11.61 23.08 -7.04
CA GLU A 5 -11.01 23.69 -8.24
C GLU A 5 -9.62 24.25 -7.94
N ARG A 6 -9.45 24.89 -6.78
CA ARG A 6 -8.13 25.37 -6.31
C ARG A 6 -7.17 24.21 -6.12
N GLY A 7 -7.62 23.11 -5.52
CA GLY A 7 -6.84 21.89 -5.35
C GLY A 7 -6.40 21.30 -6.69
N GLY A 8 -7.33 21.14 -7.63
CA GLY A 8 -7.02 20.64 -8.98
C GLY A 8 -6.02 21.53 -9.73
N ALA A 9 -6.17 22.85 -9.66
CA ALA A 9 -5.24 23.79 -10.29
C ALA A 9 -3.83 23.74 -9.67
N LEU A 10 -3.72 23.56 -8.35
CA LEU A 10 -2.43 23.36 -7.68
C LEU A 10 -1.78 22.04 -8.08
N TRP A 11 -2.57 20.97 -8.18
CA TRP A 11 -2.09 19.66 -8.62
C TRP A 11 -1.52 19.70 -10.04
N GLN A 12 -2.27 20.26 -10.99
CA GLN A 12 -1.82 20.41 -12.39
C GLN A 12 -0.54 21.25 -12.50
N ARG A 13 -0.40 22.27 -11.66
CA ARG A 13 0.83 23.08 -11.59
C ARG A 13 2.02 22.27 -11.08
N ALA A 14 1.82 21.43 -10.06
CA ALA A 14 2.86 20.55 -9.55
C ALA A 14 3.28 19.51 -10.60
N GLU A 15 2.32 18.86 -11.26
CA GLU A 15 2.59 17.93 -12.36
C GLU A 15 3.36 18.61 -13.49
N GLY A 16 2.90 19.77 -13.97
CA GLY A 16 3.57 20.50 -15.06
C GLY A 16 4.94 21.10 -14.68
N ALA A 17 5.18 21.36 -13.39
CA ALA A 17 6.51 21.74 -12.91
C ALA A 17 7.46 20.53 -12.94
N LEU A 18 7.02 19.37 -12.46
CA LEU A 18 7.83 18.15 -12.48
C LEU A 18 8.07 17.63 -13.89
N ASP A 19 7.06 17.62 -14.76
CA ASP A 19 7.21 17.26 -16.18
C ASP A 19 8.37 18.02 -16.83
N ARG A 20 8.57 19.31 -16.49
CA ARG A 20 9.69 20.12 -16.98
C ARG A 20 11.03 19.76 -16.35
N VAL A 21 11.07 19.43 -15.07
CA VAL A 21 12.31 19.07 -14.34
C VAL A 21 12.86 17.71 -14.79
N VAL A 22 11.99 16.72 -14.96
CA VAL A 22 12.39 15.36 -15.37
C VAL A 22 12.45 15.16 -16.88
N GLY A 23 12.19 16.21 -17.68
CA GLY A 23 12.35 16.18 -19.13
C GLY A 23 11.24 15.46 -19.90
N GLY A 24 10.05 15.29 -19.30
CA GLY A 24 8.88 14.72 -19.96
C GLY A 24 7.89 14.06 -19.01
N GLY A 25 6.65 13.88 -19.47
CA GLY A 25 5.57 13.32 -18.66
C GLY A 25 5.71 11.83 -18.32
N THR A 26 6.41 11.04 -19.13
CA THR A 26 6.58 9.59 -18.86
C THR A 26 7.44 9.32 -17.62
N LEU A 27 8.42 10.20 -17.36
CA LEU A 27 9.34 10.10 -16.22
C LEU A 27 8.81 10.81 -14.97
N ASN A 28 7.64 11.45 -15.03
CA ASN A 28 7.08 12.16 -13.89
C ASN A 28 6.45 11.17 -12.89
N PRO A 29 7.01 11.02 -11.67
CA PRO A 29 6.51 10.06 -10.68
C PRO A 29 5.08 10.37 -10.22
N LEU A 30 4.64 11.64 -10.24
CA LEU A 30 3.27 12.00 -9.83
C LEU A 30 2.21 11.36 -10.72
N ARG A 31 2.53 11.14 -12.00
CA ARG A 31 1.60 10.51 -12.96
C ARG A 31 1.43 9.02 -12.73
N HIS A 32 2.31 8.39 -11.95
CA HIS A 32 2.28 6.97 -11.61
C HIS A 32 1.65 6.69 -10.25
N LEU A 33 1.17 7.71 -9.52
CA LEU A 33 0.55 7.54 -8.20
C LEU A 33 -0.65 6.60 -8.22
N GLY A 34 -1.48 6.63 -9.28
CA GLY A 34 -2.57 5.67 -9.43
C GLY A 34 -2.10 4.23 -9.59
N ALA A 35 -1.03 4.00 -10.36
CA ALA A 35 -0.44 2.67 -10.53
C ALA A 35 0.23 2.18 -9.23
N LEU A 36 0.91 3.07 -8.50
CA LEU A 36 1.49 2.78 -7.19
C LEU A 36 0.41 2.44 -6.16
N ALA A 37 -0.67 3.21 -6.11
CA ALA A 37 -1.80 2.93 -5.23
C ALA A 37 -2.44 1.56 -5.55
N PHE A 38 -2.57 1.22 -6.83
CA PHE A 38 -3.09 -0.09 -7.24
C PHE A 38 -2.12 -1.23 -6.89
N LEU A 39 -0.81 -1.00 -7.00
CA LEU A 39 0.20 -1.94 -6.54
C LEU A 39 0.12 -2.15 -5.02
N CYS A 40 0.07 -1.08 -4.23
CA CYS A 40 -0.10 -1.14 -2.77
C CYS A 40 -1.38 -1.90 -2.39
N PHE A 41 -2.48 -1.63 -3.08
CA PHE A 41 -3.74 -2.36 -2.90
C PHE A 41 -3.55 -3.88 -3.11
N TRP A 42 -2.87 -4.30 -4.18
CA TRP A 42 -2.61 -5.73 -4.42
C TRP A 42 -1.69 -6.35 -3.37
N LEU A 43 -0.65 -5.64 -2.95
CA LEU A 43 0.24 -6.10 -1.87
C LEU A 43 -0.54 -6.27 -0.56
N LEU A 44 -1.42 -5.31 -0.24
CA LEU A 44 -2.31 -5.35 0.92
C LEU A 44 -3.28 -6.53 0.83
N ALA A 45 -3.95 -6.69 -0.31
CA ALA A 45 -4.93 -7.75 -0.52
C ALA A 45 -4.32 -9.14 -0.41
N ILE A 46 -3.21 -9.39 -1.13
CA ILE A 46 -2.53 -10.70 -1.12
C ILE A 46 -2.02 -11.04 0.28
N SER A 47 -1.36 -10.08 0.95
CA SER A 47 -0.86 -10.31 2.30
C SER A 47 -1.98 -10.52 3.33
N GLY A 48 -3.09 -9.78 3.21
CA GLY A 48 -4.25 -9.93 4.08
C GLY A 48 -4.97 -11.27 3.87
N ILE A 49 -5.15 -11.69 2.62
CA ILE A 49 -5.75 -13.00 2.28
C ILE A 49 -4.92 -14.14 2.88
N TYR A 50 -3.60 -14.06 2.79
CA TYR A 50 -2.74 -15.09 3.38
C TYR A 50 -2.88 -15.17 4.90
N VAL A 51 -2.82 -14.04 5.61
CA VAL A 51 -3.01 -14.01 7.06
C VAL A 51 -4.38 -14.56 7.44
N TYR A 52 -5.43 -14.15 6.71
CA TYR A 52 -6.78 -14.63 6.93
C TYR A 52 -6.92 -16.15 6.74
N ALA A 53 -6.25 -16.73 5.73
CA ALA A 53 -6.29 -18.17 5.47
C ALA A 53 -5.64 -19.01 6.58
N VAL A 54 -4.66 -18.46 7.30
CA VAL A 54 -3.94 -19.15 8.39
C VAL A 54 -4.53 -18.83 9.77
N LEU A 55 -5.27 -17.73 9.89
CA LEU A 55 -5.86 -17.26 11.14
C LEU A 55 -7.01 -18.18 11.60
N ASP A 56 -6.96 -18.59 12.86
CA ASP A 56 -8.13 -19.14 13.54
C ASP A 56 -9.05 -17.99 13.98
N THR A 57 -10.23 -17.89 13.38
CA THR A 57 -11.20 -16.80 13.63
C THR A 57 -11.96 -16.95 14.94
N SER A 58 -11.72 -18.02 15.70
CA SER A 58 -12.28 -18.17 17.05
C SER A 58 -11.62 -17.22 18.05
N ALA A 59 -12.40 -16.78 19.05
CA ALA A 59 -11.91 -15.88 20.10
C ALA A 59 -10.75 -16.47 20.92
N THR A 60 -10.70 -17.79 21.07
CA THR A 60 -9.67 -18.49 21.84
C THR A 60 -8.44 -18.86 20.99
N GLY A 61 -8.61 -19.08 19.68
CA GLY A 61 -7.55 -19.53 18.78
C GLY A 61 -6.81 -18.42 18.03
N ALA A 62 -7.36 -17.20 17.98
CA ALA A 62 -6.77 -16.09 17.22
C ALA A 62 -5.33 -15.75 17.63
N TYR A 63 -5.04 -15.67 18.93
CA TYR A 63 -3.67 -15.41 19.39
C TYR A 63 -2.73 -16.58 19.07
N GLY A 64 -3.18 -17.82 19.33
CA GLY A 64 -2.38 -19.02 19.12
C GLY A 64 -2.00 -19.25 17.65
N SER A 65 -2.92 -19.00 16.72
CA SER A 65 -2.67 -19.13 15.28
C SER A 65 -1.65 -18.09 14.77
N ILE A 66 -1.69 -16.85 15.27
CA ILE A 66 -0.70 -15.81 14.93
C ILE A 66 0.66 -16.08 15.58
N ASP A 67 0.70 -16.56 16.83
CA ASP A 67 1.93 -16.93 17.52
C ASP A 67 2.62 -18.13 16.82
N ALA A 68 1.84 -19.13 16.41
CA ALA A 68 2.34 -20.26 15.61
C ALA A 68 2.89 -19.80 14.25
N LEU A 69 2.16 -18.96 13.52
CA LEU A 69 2.63 -18.38 12.26
C LEU A 69 3.95 -17.59 12.44
N SER A 70 4.10 -16.89 13.56
CA SER A 70 5.29 -16.11 13.86
C SER A 70 6.51 -16.97 14.23
N ARG A 71 6.30 -18.17 14.79
CA ARG A 71 7.39 -19.09 15.16
C ARG A 71 7.79 -20.02 14.02
N ASP A 72 6.83 -20.68 13.39
CA ASP A 72 7.09 -21.67 12.32
C ASP A 72 7.49 -21.01 11.01
N GLN A 73 6.99 -19.81 10.74
CA GLN A 73 7.28 -19.04 9.53
C GLN A 73 7.90 -17.68 9.85
N TRP A 74 8.83 -17.59 10.80
CA TRP A 74 9.38 -16.32 11.29
C TRP A 74 9.75 -15.30 10.18
N PHE A 75 10.38 -15.77 9.10
CA PHE A 75 10.73 -14.93 7.96
C PHE A 75 9.48 -14.49 7.18
N LEU A 76 8.63 -15.44 6.79
CA LEU A 76 7.40 -15.18 6.04
C LEU A 76 6.41 -14.31 6.85
N GLY A 77 6.15 -14.63 8.11
CA GLY A 77 5.31 -13.86 9.03
C GLY A 77 5.85 -12.46 9.29
N GLY A 78 7.17 -12.29 9.48
CA GLY A 78 7.79 -10.98 9.69
C GLY A 78 7.68 -10.06 8.46
N TRP A 79 8.01 -10.58 7.28
CA TRP A 79 7.93 -9.86 6.02
C TRP A 79 6.48 -9.57 5.62
N LEU A 80 5.59 -10.55 5.69
CA LEU A 80 4.19 -10.41 5.31
C LEU A 80 3.47 -9.37 6.16
N ARG A 81 3.70 -9.38 7.48
CA ARG A 81 3.05 -8.44 8.41
C ARG A 81 3.60 -7.01 8.23
N SER A 82 4.89 -6.89 7.91
CA SER A 82 5.49 -5.60 7.57
C SER A 82 4.96 -5.07 6.24
N LEU A 83 4.92 -5.91 5.21
CA LEU A 83 4.38 -5.59 3.90
C LEU A 83 2.91 -5.16 3.98
N HIS A 84 2.09 -5.93 4.69
CA HIS A 84 0.67 -5.60 4.91
C HIS A 84 0.51 -4.23 5.59
N ARG A 85 1.30 -3.96 6.64
CA ARG A 85 1.25 -2.70 7.37
C ARG A 85 1.68 -1.51 6.52
N TYR A 86 2.80 -1.61 5.81
CA TYR A 86 3.30 -0.50 4.98
C TYR A 86 2.45 -0.29 3.73
N ALA A 87 1.88 -1.35 3.14
CA ALA A 87 0.95 -1.22 2.02
C ALA A 87 -0.40 -0.59 2.42
N ALA A 88 -0.81 -0.67 3.68
CA ALA A 88 -2.01 -0.01 4.21
C ALA A 88 -1.80 1.48 4.52
N ASP A 89 -0.57 1.85 4.90
CA ASP A 89 -0.18 3.24 5.25
C ASP A 89 0.09 4.11 4.02
N ALA A 90 0.56 3.47 2.94
CA ALA A 90 0.85 4.10 1.65
C ALA A 90 -0.43 4.52 0.89
#